data_AF-A0A3M1NTS5-F1
#
_entry.id   AF-A0A3M1NTS5-F1
#
_cell.length_a   1.000
_cell.length_b   1.000
_cell.length_c   1.000
_cell.angle_alpha   90.00
_cell.angle_beta   90.00
_cell.angle_gamma   90.00
#
_symmetry.space_group_name_H-M   'P 1'
#
loop_
_entity.id
_entity.type
_entity.pdbx_description
1 polymer ?
#
loop_
_entity_poly.entity_id
_entity_poly.type
_entity_poly.pdbx_seq_one_letter_code
_entity_poly.pdbx_strand_id
1 'polypeptide(L)'
;YKQGVGCEPNFNATDVSESDMVGLTSFYMFPVPAHSAPYTRWFRNDQSMWELIGQDSLVEYLGNISNLIETFASGPFPLYQGREERISMSELHSYDALEGLNSDEHSAPALYEVKRIVQVIYEKDYRFAQPPKMPTLTATPMDGKVILTWDDVADKKTRDPFLGNINDFEGYKLFRATDKKMSDAQVITDGFGNPIYLKPIFQCDKKDDIRGFANYGAINGIEYNLGYDTGIVHHFVDENVQNGRTYYYALVAYDYGAPDIGPGIAPSENNIVIELDESEEIRQLADGTLAIGPNVAVVTPHQEAAGYVPPSVDQDAEQQTLGTGSVEAEILARNSLKINHTYKVKFLIDTLAYIKNCDNAVRYTTTGLQVYDVTAGDQLVYQESPEAYAFSNLVYHDTLDYWTVRTDQPFSTDIFDGLRLNISQDVEQATYDFENSGWLQG
;
A
#
# COMPACT_ATOMS: atom_id res chain seq x y z
N TYR A 1 -24.31 32.70 -11.59
CA TYR A 1 -24.31 31.77 -10.43
C TYR A 1 -23.51 30.55 -10.84
N LYS A 2 -22.46 30.20 -10.10
CA LYS A 2 -21.76 28.90 -10.26
C LYS A 2 -22.14 28.07 -9.04
N GLN A 3 -22.86 26.98 -9.27
CA GLN A 3 -23.31 26.08 -8.22
C GLN A 3 -22.08 25.45 -7.54
N GLY A 4 -22.07 25.36 -6.20
CA GLY A 4 -20.99 24.75 -5.42
C GLY A 4 -19.75 25.62 -5.14
N VAL A 5 -19.64 26.84 -5.66
CA VAL A 5 -18.49 27.72 -5.35
C VAL A 5 -18.67 28.37 -3.97
N GLY A 6 -17.85 27.94 -3.00
CA GLY A 6 -17.86 28.45 -1.63
C GLY A 6 -18.78 27.71 -0.66
N CYS A 7 -19.35 26.57 -1.08
CA CYS A 7 -20.13 25.68 -0.22
C CYS A 7 -19.21 24.75 0.57
N GLU A 8 -19.60 24.42 1.81
CA GLU A 8 -18.92 23.41 2.62
C GLU A 8 -19.11 22.02 1.98
N PRO A 9 -18.15 21.08 2.16
CA PRO A 9 -18.39 19.66 1.83
C PRO A 9 -19.65 19.16 2.53
N ASN A 10 -20.48 18.35 1.84
CA ASN A 10 -21.70 17.76 2.38
C ASN A 10 -22.78 18.79 2.77
N PHE A 11 -23.02 19.82 1.92
CA PHE A 11 -24.09 20.80 2.16
C PHE A 11 -24.79 21.22 0.86
N ASN A 12 -26.12 21.03 0.79
CA ASN A 12 -26.95 21.46 -0.33
C ASN A 12 -26.47 20.86 -1.67
N ALA A 13 -26.05 21.67 -2.65
CA ALA A 13 -25.61 21.17 -3.95
C ALA A 13 -24.31 20.34 -3.92
N THR A 14 -23.61 20.25 -2.80
CA THR A 14 -22.43 19.37 -2.63
C THR A 14 -22.73 18.10 -1.83
N ASP A 15 -23.93 17.96 -1.27
CA ASP A 15 -24.41 16.76 -0.59
C ASP A 15 -25.17 15.88 -1.60
N VAL A 16 -24.64 14.70 -1.88
CA VAL A 16 -25.26 13.76 -2.84
C VAL A 16 -26.56 13.20 -2.30
N SER A 17 -26.65 12.96 -0.99
CA SER A 17 -27.82 12.38 -0.33
C SER A 17 -29.03 13.32 -0.29
N GLU A 18 -28.79 14.63 -0.38
CA GLU A 18 -29.81 15.67 -0.43
C GLU A 18 -30.04 16.23 -1.85
N SER A 19 -29.24 15.81 -2.85
CA SER A 19 -29.33 16.34 -4.22
C SER A 19 -30.34 15.60 -5.11
N ASP A 20 -31.20 16.36 -5.80
CA ASP A 20 -32.08 15.81 -6.83
C ASP A 20 -31.24 15.27 -8.01
N MET A 21 -31.36 13.96 -8.27
CA MET A 21 -30.67 13.28 -9.37
C MET A 21 -31.63 12.91 -10.49
N VAL A 22 -31.12 12.83 -11.71
CA VAL A 22 -31.90 12.33 -12.84
C VAL A 22 -32.14 10.84 -12.65
N GLY A 23 -33.39 10.47 -12.41
CA GLY A 23 -33.79 9.08 -12.18
C GLY A 23 -33.77 8.22 -13.45
N LEU A 24 -33.80 6.91 -13.26
CA LEU A 24 -33.91 5.93 -14.33
C LEU A 24 -35.37 5.79 -14.78
N THR A 25 -35.65 5.84 -16.08
CA THR A 25 -37.00 5.63 -16.64
C THR A 25 -37.06 4.47 -17.62
N SER A 26 -35.93 4.10 -18.22
CA SER A 26 -35.82 2.95 -19.13
C SER A 26 -34.75 1.99 -18.62
N PHE A 27 -35.08 0.71 -18.58
CA PHE A 27 -34.13 -0.37 -18.39
C PHE A 27 -34.54 -1.53 -19.29
N TYR A 28 -33.60 -2.03 -20.08
CA TYR A 28 -33.85 -3.15 -20.98
C TYR A 28 -32.58 -3.96 -21.16
N MET A 29 -32.68 -5.26 -20.93
CA MET A 29 -31.61 -6.22 -21.21
C MET A 29 -32.10 -7.22 -22.26
N PHE A 30 -31.36 -7.37 -23.37
CA PHE A 30 -31.78 -8.21 -24.50
C PHE A 30 -30.60 -8.90 -25.20
N PRO A 31 -30.83 -10.08 -25.84
CA PRO A 31 -29.81 -10.75 -26.62
C PRO A 31 -29.27 -9.89 -27.76
N VAL A 32 -27.97 -10.01 -28.06
CA VAL A 32 -27.34 -9.32 -29.20
C VAL A 32 -28.14 -9.61 -30.49
N PRO A 33 -28.78 -8.59 -31.10
CA PRO A 33 -29.58 -8.78 -32.29
C PRO A 33 -28.69 -9.06 -33.52
N ALA A 34 -29.26 -9.67 -34.56
CA ALA A 34 -28.53 -9.92 -35.80
C ALA A 34 -27.92 -8.62 -36.37
N HIS A 35 -26.64 -8.67 -36.75
CA HIS A 35 -25.94 -7.51 -37.31
C HIS A 35 -26.30 -7.31 -38.79
N SER A 36 -27.57 -7.00 -39.06
CA SER A 36 -28.12 -6.81 -40.40
C SER A 36 -29.13 -5.68 -40.44
N ALA A 37 -29.26 -5.01 -41.60
CA ALA A 37 -30.26 -3.97 -41.80
C ALA A 37 -31.68 -4.49 -41.45
N PRO A 38 -32.52 -3.69 -40.77
CA PRO A 38 -32.35 -2.26 -40.48
C PRO A 38 -31.53 -1.95 -39.21
N TYR A 39 -30.81 -2.92 -38.63
CA TYR A 39 -30.02 -2.76 -37.40
C TYR A 39 -30.89 -2.32 -36.21
N THR A 40 -32.01 -3.00 -36.01
CA THR A 40 -32.89 -2.77 -34.87
C THR A 40 -32.16 -3.08 -33.56
N ARG A 41 -32.24 -2.16 -32.60
CA ARG A 41 -31.56 -2.20 -31.29
C ARG A 41 -30.03 -2.34 -31.40
N TRP A 42 -29.45 -1.69 -32.41
CA TRP A 42 -28.01 -1.57 -32.60
C TRP A 42 -27.58 -0.11 -32.54
N PHE A 43 -26.41 0.15 -31.94
CA PHE A 43 -25.81 1.50 -31.78
C PHE A 43 -25.64 2.30 -33.08
N ARG A 44 -25.65 1.64 -34.25
CA ARG A 44 -25.53 2.28 -35.57
C ARG A 44 -26.86 2.78 -36.15
N ASN A 45 -27.99 2.46 -35.51
CA ASN A 45 -29.31 2.96 -35.89
C ASN A 45 -29.82 3.86 -34.77
N ASP A 46 -29.51 5.14 -34.89
CA ASP A 46 -29.84 6.18 -33.91
C ASP A 46 -31.33 6.24 -33.61
N GLN A 47 -32.19 6.11 -34.63
CA GLN A 47 -33.65 6.10 -34.42
C GLN A 47 -34.08 4.90 -33.56
N SER A 48 -33.56 3.70 -33.87
CA SER A 48 -33.90 2.52 -33.10
C SER A 48 -33.39 2.58 -31.67
N MET A 49 -32.23 3.20 -31.43
CA MET A 49 -31.71 3.41 -30.07
C MET A 49 -32.49 4.48 -29.34
N TRP A 50 -32.85 5.59 -30.00
CA TRP A 50 -33.68 6.65 -29.44
C TRP A 50 -35.04 6.13 -28.98
N GLU A 51 -35.69 5.30 -29.82
CA GLU A 51 -36.96 4.64 -29.49
C GLU A 51 -36.83 3.61 -28.36
N LEU A 52 -35.63 3.10 -28.09
CA LEU A 52 -35.35 2.15 -27.01
C LEU A 52 -35.07 2.89 -25.67
N ILE A 53 -34.16 3.86 -25.69
CA ILE A 53 -33.79 4.63 -24.48
C ILE A 53 -34.87 5.63 -24.07
N GLY A 54 -35.69 6.09 -25.02
CA GLY A 54 -36.81 7.00 -24.76
C GLY A 54 -38.07 6.31 -24.22
N GLN A 55 -38.03 5.00 -23.98
CA GLN A 55 -39.15 4.27 -23.35
C GLN A 55 -39.27 4.63 -21.87
N ASP A 56 -40.49 4.54 -21.35
CA ASP A 56 -40.79 4.64 -19.92
C ASP A 56 -41.15 3.24 -19.42
N SER A 57 -40.16 2.34 -19.41
CA SER A 57 -40.36 0.93 -19.08
C SER A 57 -39.10 0.31 -18.50
N LEU A 58 -39.26 -0.39 -17.38
CA LEU A 58 -38.24 -1.22 -16.77
C LEU A 58 -38.58 -2.67 -17.10
N VAL A 59 -37.83 -3.25 -18.05
CA VAL A 59 -38.04 -4.62 -18.53
C VAL A 59 -36.94 -5.52 -17.99
N GLU A 60 -37.33 -6.39 -17.06
CA GLU A 60 -36.47 -7.44 -16.52
C GLU A 60 -36.12 -8.48 -17.60
N TYR A 61 -34.95 -9.09 -17.46
CA TYR A 61 -34.47 -10.09 -18.40
C TYR A 61 -35.17 -11.44 -18.22
N LEU A 62 -35.73 -11.97 -19.31
CA LEU A 62 -36.64 -13.13 -19.30
C LEU A 62 -35.95 -14.50 -19.47
N GLY A 63 -34.66 -14.63 -19.11
CA GLY A 63 -34.04 -15.94 -18.86
C GLY A 63 -33.45 -16.72 -20.03
N ASN A 64 -33.04 -16.07 -21.13
CA ASN A 64 -32.19 -16.75 -22.13
C ASN A 64 -30.71 -16.79 -21.64
N ILE A 65 -29.88 -17.70 -22.12
CA ILE A 65 -28.43 -17.62 -21.89
C ILE A 65 -27.80 -17.21 -23.22
N SER A 66 -27.35 -15.96 -23.33
CA SER A 66 -26.74 -15.40 -24.54
C SER A 66 -25.84 -14.22 -24.20
N ASN A 67 -25.06 -13.73 -25.17
CA ASN A 67 -24.44 -12.41 -25.05
C ASN A 67 -25.55 -11.35 -25.01
N LEU A 68 -25.50 -10.46 -24.02
CA LEU A 68 -26.54 -9.47 -23.75
C LEU A 68 -26.05 -8.08 -24.06
N ILE A 69 -26.99 -7.24 -24.48
CA ILE A 69 -26.86 -5.79 -24.51
C ILE A 69 -27.74 -5.27 -23.40
N GLU A 70 -27.14 -4.51 -22.49
CA GLU A 70 -27.83 -3.76 -21.45
C GLU A 70 -27.99 -2.31 -21.89
N THR A 71 -29.21 -1.80 -21.78
CA THR A 71 -29.52 -0.39 -22.01
C THR A 71 -30.33 0.14 -20.85
N PHE A 72 -29.89 1.25 -20.30
CA PHE A 72 -30.58 1.99 -19.27
C PHE A 72 -30.58 3.46 -19.66
N ALA A 73 -31.63 4.20 -19.32
CA ALA A 73 -31.71 5.62 -19.63
C ALA A 73 -32.62 6.38 -18.68
N SER A 74 -32.32 7.66 -18.56
CA SER A 74 -33.25 8.68 -18.13
C SER A 74 -33.91 9.25 -19.38
N GLY A 75 -35.22 9.09 -19.50
CA GLY A 75 -36.00 9.50 -20.66
C GLY A 75 -35.83 10.98 -20.99
N PRO A 76 -36.40 11.47 -22.10
CA PRO A 76 -36.16 12.83 -22.56
C PRO A 76 -36.55 13.87 -21.49
N PHE A 77 -35.58 14.68 -21.06
CA PHE A 77 -35.78 15.75 -20.09
C PHE A 77 -35.29 17.10 -20.65
N PRO A 78 -35.91 18.23 -20.26
CA PRO A 78 -35.46 19.55 -20.71
C PRO A 78 -34.19 19.99 -19.97
N LEU A 79 -33.10 20.19 -20.70
CA LEU A 79 -31.85 20.77 -20.20
C LEU A 79 -31.71 22.23 -20.65
N TYR A 80 -32.02 23.17 -19.76
CA TYR A 80 -31.94 24.60 -20.05
C TYR A 80 -30.50 25.13 -19.98
N GLN A 81 -30.20 26.21 -20.71
CA GLN A 81 -28.87 26.82 -20.72
C GLN A 81 -28.43 27.24 -19.31
N GLY A 82 -27.28 26.73 -18.87
CA GLY A 82 -26.71 27.02 -17.55
C GLY A 82 -27.27 26.16 -16.40
N ARG A 83 -28.15 25.20 -16.70
CA ARG A 83 -28.60 24.16 -15.75
C ARG A 83 -27.63 22.98 -15.81
N GLU A 84 -27.27 22.48 -14.65
CA GLU A 84 -26.50 21.24 -14.50
C GLU A 84 -27.44 20.17 -13.93
N GLU A 85 -27.36 18.97 -14.49
CA GLU A 85 -28.11 17.79 -14.04
C GLU A 85 -27.11 16.69 -13.70
N ARG A 86 -27.33 15.99 -12.59
CA ARG A 86 -26.44 14.93 -12.12
C ARG A 86 -27.06 13.57 -12.34
N ILE A 87 -26.25 12.67 -12.88
CA ILE A 87 -26.55 11.25 -12.98
C ILE A 87 -25.49 10.48 -12.22
N SER A 88 -25.90 9.42 -11.54
CA SER A 88 -25.00 8.46 -10.94
C SER A 88 -25.56 7.06 -11.11
N MET A 89 -24.64 6.12 -11.29
CA MET A 89 -24.97 4.74 -11.58
C MET A 89 -23.92 3.83 -10.96
N SER A 90 -24.37 2.71 -10.42
CA SER A 90 -23.54 1.60 -9.97
C SER A 90 -24.04 0.30 -10.59
N GLU A 91 -23.15 -0.46 -11.19
CA GLU A 91 -23.40 -1.83 -11.63
C GLU A 91 -22.81 -2.78 -10.59
N LEU A 92 -23.64 -3.69 -10.06
CA LEU A 92 -23.26 -4.59 -8.97
C LEU A 92 -23.21 -6.03 -9.47
N HIS A 93 -22.07 -6.69 -9.27
CA HIS A 93 -21.89 -8.09 -9.64
C HIS A 93 -21.57 -8.92 -8.40
N SER A 94 -22.09 -10.14 -8.38
CA SER A 94 -21.83 -11.13 -7.34
C SER A 94 -21.82 -12.53 -7.97
N TYR A 95 -21.18 -13.46 -7.26
CA TYR A 95 -21.18 -14.87 -7.63
C TYR A 95 -22.10 -15.64 -6.68
N ASP A 96 -23.40 -15.40 -6.80
CA ASP A 96 -24.43 -16.09 -6.00
C ASP A 96 -24.84 -17.43 -6.63
N ALA A 97 -25.21 -18.40 -5.81
CA ALA A 97 -25.61 -19.71 -6.27
C ALA A 97 -26.89 -19.65 -7.12
N LEU A 98 -26.87 -20.29 -8.29
CA LEU A 98 -28.01 -20.29 -9.23
C LEU A 98 -29.29 -20.90 -8.62
N GLU A 99 -29.16 -21.82 -7.67
CA GLU A 99 -30.29 -22.39 -6.92
C GLU A 99 -31.00 -21.34 -6.05
N GLY A 100 -30.23 -20.46 -5.39
CA GLY A 100 -30.76 -19.35 -4.60
C GLY A 100 -31.40 -18.28 -5.49
N LEU A 101 -30.74 -17.92 -6.60
CA LEU A 101 -31.25 -16.94 -7.56
C LEU A 101 -32.58 -17.37 -8.21
N ASN A 102 -32.77 -18.67 -8.46
CA ASN A 102 -34.00 -19.23 -9.03
C ASN A 102 -35.05 -19.67 -8.01
N SER A 103 -34.77 -19.51 -6.71
CA SER A 103 -35.75 -19.79 -5.66
C SER A 103 -36.86 -18.73 -5.66
N ASP A 104 -38.03 -19.04 -5.09
CA ASP A 104 -39.12 -18.06 -4.94
C ASP A 104 -38.67 -16.79 -4.18
N GLU A 105 -37.66 -16.93 -3.30
CA GLU A 105 -37.07 -15.88 -2.48
C GLU A 105 -36.01 -15.06 -3.21
N HIS A 106 -35.56 -15.50 -4.40
CA HIS A 106 -34.49 -14.87 -5.19
C HIS A 106 -33.25 -14.52 -4.33
N SER A 107 -32.83 -15.48 -3.51
CA SER A 107 -31.76 -15.29 -2.52
C SER A 107 -30.42 -15.00 -3.20
N ALA A 108 -29.90 -13.78 -2.98
CA ALA A 108 -28.63 -13.30 -3.49
C ALA A 108 -27.81 -12.62 -2.36
N PRO A 109 -27.39 -13.38 -1.32
CA PRO A 109 -26.76 -12.81 -0.13
C PRO A 109 -25.49 -12.01 -0.44
N ALA A 110 -24.66 -12.45 -1.39
CA ALA A 110 -23.46 -11.70 -1.77
C ALA A 110 -23.83 -10.38 -2.46
N LEU A 111 -24.83 -10.41 -3.37
CA LEU A 111 -25.32 -9.19 -4.02
C LEU A 111 -25.85 -8.15 -3.03
N TYR A 112 -26.62 -8.57 -2.03
CA TYR A 112 -27.16 -7.66 -1.02
C TYR A 112 -26.07 -7.01 -0.17
N GLU A 113 -24.98 -7.73 0.10
CA GLU A 113 -23.87 -7.16 0.85
C GLU A 113 -23.09 -6.13 0.03
N VAL A 114 -22.83 -6.42 -1.26
CA VAL A 114 -22.25 -5.45 -2.20
C VAL A 114 -23.14 -4.20 -2.28
N LYS A 115 -24.46 -4.36 -2.36
CA LYS A 115 -25.42 -3.24 -2.34
C LYS A 115 -25.30 -2.40 -1.07
N ARG A 116 -25.12 -3.02 0.10
CA ARG A 116 -25.00 -2.30 1.37
C ARG A 116 -23.75 -1.43 1.42
N ILE A 117 -22.63 -1.93 0.89
CA ILE A 117 -21.37 -1.18 0.78
C ILE A 117 -21.52 -0.02 -0.20
N VAL A 118 -22.12 -0.26 -1.37
CA VAL A 118 -22.32 0.81 -2.37
C VAL A 118 -23.26 1.90 -1.88
N GLN A 119 -24.29 1.55 -1.11
CA GLN A 119 -25.17 2.53 -0.48
C GLN A 119 -24.39 3.48 0.46
N VAL A 120 -23.46 2.94 1.25
CA VAL A 120 -22.57 3.74 2.10
C VAL A 120 -21.68 4.66 1.25
N ILE A 121 -21.09 4.16 0.16
CA ILE A 121 -20.25 4.96 -0.74
C ILE A 121 -21.06 6.12 -1.35
N TYR A 122 -22.31 5.86 -1.74
CA TYR A 122 -23.24 6.87 -2.24
C TYR A 122 -23.51 7.95 -1.18
N GLU A 123 -23.83 7.55 0.05
CA GLU A 123 -24.08 8.45 1.19
C GLU A 123 -22.82 9.20 1.66
N LYS A 124 -21.64 8.81 1.17
CA LYS A 124 -20.33 9.45 1.43
C LYS A 124 -19.82 10.24 0.22
N ASP A 125 -20.73 10.74 -0.62
CA ASP A 125 -20.44 11.57 -1.79
C ASP A 125 -19.49 10.92 -2.81
N TYR A 126 -19.63 9.62 -3.08
CA TYR A 126 -18.79 8.85 -4.02
C TYR A 126 -17.32 8.81 -3.67
N ARG A 127 -16.97 9.00 -2.40
CA ARG A 127 -15.61 8.74 -1.94
C ARG A 127 -15.45 7.22 -1.86
N PHE A 128 -14.56 6.69 -2.68
CA PHE A 128 -14.16 5.30 -2.61
C PHE A 128 -13.05 5.17 -1.57
N ALA A 129 -13.07 4.11 -0.78
CA ALA A 129 -11.88 3.67 -0.08
C ALA A 129 -10.80 3.43 -1.13
N GLN A 130 -9.65 4.09 -0.96
CA GLN A 130 -8.52 3.91 -1.85
C GLN A 130 -7.45 3.13 -1.11
N PRO A 131 -6.82 2.14 -1.77
CA PRO A 131 -5.68 1.50 -1.16
C PRO A 131 -4.58 2.55 -0.88
N PRO A 132 -3.64 2.25 0.02
CA PRO A 132 -2.54 3.15 0.32
C PRO A 132 -1.78 3.61 -0.93
N LYS A 133 -1.02 4.70 -0.83
CA LYS A 133 -0.17 5.16 -1.94
C LYS A 133 0.74 4.02 -2.39
N MET A 134 0.72 3.75 -3.69
CA MET A 134 1.47 2.63 -4.27
C MET A 134 2.97 2.81 -4.03
N PRO A 135 3.65 1.83 -3.41
CA PRO A 135 5.08 1.89 -3.17
C PRO A 135 5.89 1.57 -4.44
N THR A 136 7.16 1.95 -4.42
CA THR A 136 8.13 1.63 -5.48
C THR A 136 9.02 0.48 -5.04
N LEU A 137 8.95 -0.66 -5.72
CA LEU A 137 9.76 -1.85 -5.43
C LEU A 137 11.02 -1.87 -6.30
N THR A 138 12.18 -2.08 -5.67
CA THR A 138 13.47 -2.29 -6.34
C THR A 138 14.03 -3.66 -5.99
N ALA A 139 14.54 -4.37 -6.99
CA ALA A 139 15.18 -5.68 -6.82
C ALA A 139 16.68 -5.60 -7.18
N THR A 140 17.51 -6.17 -6.32
CA THR A 140 18.95 -6.33 -6.52
C THR A 140 19.27 -7.82 -6.62
N PRO A 141 19.60 -8.35 -7.82
CA PRO A 141 20.04 -9.74 -7.97
C PRO A 141 21.42 -9.93 -7.33
N MET A 142 21.63 -11.06 -6.67
CA MET A 142 22.92 -11.53 -6.18
C MET A 142 23.06 -13.05 -6.41
N ASP A 143 24.23 -13.59 -6.06
CA ASP A 143 24.47 -15.04 -6.12
C ASP A 143 23.60 -15.78 -5.10
N GLY A 144 22.63 -16.55 -5.58
CA GLY A 144 21.74 -17.37 -4.76
C GLY A 144 20.70 -16.59 -3.94
N LYS A 145 20.59 -15.27 -4.12
CA LYS A 145 19.61 -14.44 -3.40
C LYS A 145 19.17 -13.21 -4.20
N VAL A 146 18.02 -12.64 -3.82
CA VAL A 146 17.53 -11.35 -4.32
C VAL A 146 17.25 -10.45 -3.13
N ILE A 147 17.77 -9.23 -3.16
CA ILE A 147 17.50 -8.21 -2.14
C ILE A 147 16.45 -7.26 -2.69
N LEU A 148 15.32 -7.18 -2.00
CA LEU A 148 14.18 -6.36 -2.35
C LEU A 148 14.09 -5.18 -1.39
N THR A 149 13.87 -3.99 -1.91
CA THR A 149 13.80 -2.75 -1.14
C THR A 149 12.70 -1.87 -1.70
N TRP A 150 12.04 -1.08 -0.85
CA TRP A 150 10.97 -0.18 -1.28
C TRP A 150 11.00 1.17 -0.57
N ASP A 151 10.25 2.12 -1.10
CA ASP A 151 10.09 3.44 -0.50
C ASP A 151 9.02 3.45 0.62
N ASP A 152 8.99 4.53 1.39
CA ASP A 152 8.12 4.75 2.56
C ASP A 152 6.87 5.58 2.22
N VAL A 153 6.51 5.63 0.94
CA VAL A 153 5.44 6.51 0.46
C VAL A 153 4.07 6.08 0.99
N ALA A 154 3.85 4.77 1.13
CA ALA A 154 2.57 4.23 1.57
C ALA A 154 2.34 4.50 3.06
N ASP A 155 3.33 4.27 3.92
CA ASP A 155 3.22 4.46 5.36
C ASP A 155 3.28 5.94 5.76
N LYS A 156 4.01 6.81 5.05
CA LYS A 156 4.11 8.24 5.42
C LYS A 156 3.07 9.13 4.76
N LYS A 157 2.74 8.91 3.48
CA LYS A 157 1.98 9.87 2.66
C LYS A 157 0.55 9.45 2.33
N THR A 158 0.11 8.25 2.71
CA THR A 158 -1.28 7.82 2.56
C THR A 158 -2.20 8.62 3.46
N ARG A 159 -3.29 9.14 2.90
CA ARG A 159 -4.39 9.78 3.63
C ARG A 159 -5.66 9.42 2.90
N ASP A 160 -6.56 8.66 3.52
CA ASP A 160 -7.79 8.20 2.90
C ASP A 160 -8.89 9.28 3.03
N PRO A 161 -9.35 9.90 1.92
CA PRO A 161 -10.44 10.87 1.95
C PRO A 161 -11.79 10.29 2.42
N PHE A 162 -11.97 8.97 2.30
CA PHE A 162 -13.16 8.26 2.76
C PHE A 162 -13.23 8.22 4.29
N LEU A 163 -12.08 8.05 4.96
CA LEU A 163 -11.93 8.07 6.42
C LEU A 163 -11.60 9.46 7.00
N GLY A 164 -11.86 10.54 6.26
CA GLY A 164 -11.63 11.91 6.73
C GLY A 164 -10.17 12.37 6.66
N ASN A 165 -9.43 11.88 5.66
CA ASN A 165 -7.98 12.13 5.44
C ASN A 165 -7.10 11.62 6.59
N ILE A 166 -7.48 10.50 7.20
CA ILE A 166 -6.65 9.79 8.18
C ILE A 166 -5.71 8.82 7.44
N ASN A 167 -4.55 8.53 8.02
CA ASN A 167 -3.65 7.50 7.50
C ASN A 167 -4.03 6.14 8.10
N ASP A 168 -4.72 5.32 7.31
CA ASP A 168 -5.22 3.99 7.62
C ASP A 168 -4.33 2.87 7.06
N PHE A 169 -3.14 3.19 6.53
CA PHE A 169 -2.14 2.20 6.15
C PHE A 169 -1.86 1.23 7.30
N GLU A 170 -1.80 -0.06 7.02
CA GLU A 170 -1.59 -1.11 8.02
C GLU A 170 -0.26 -1.84 7.81
N GLY A 171 0.07 -2.19 6.57
CA GLY A 171 1.29 -2.94 6.30
C GLY A 171 1.62 -3.17 4.83
N TYR A 172 2.67 -3.97 4.61
CA TYR A 172 3.13 -4.42 3.31
C TYR A 172 3.07 -5.94 3.18
N LYS A 173 2.72 -6.43 1.99
CA LYS A 173 2.85 -7.84 1.59
C LYS A 173 3.72 -7.93 0.35
N LEU A 174 4.63 -8.89 0.36
CA LEU A 174 5.50 -9.18 -0.76
C LEU A 174 5.18 -10.58 -1.31
N PHE A 175 4.96 -10.62 -2.61
CA PHE A 175 4.68 -11.83 -3.37
C PHE A 175 5.85 -12.16 -4.29
N ARG A 176 6.00 -13.45 -4.56
CA ARG A 176 6.96 -13.96 -5.51
C ARG A 176 6.30 -15.01 -6.40
N ALA A 177 6.55 -14.87 -7.69
CA ALA A 177 6.15 -15.79 -8.71
C ALA A 177 7.32 -16.14 -9.62
N THR A 178 7.17 -17.25 -10.32
CA THR A 178 8.04 -17.67 -11.42
C THR A 178 7.34 -17.63 -12.76
N ASP A 179 6.03 -17.39 -12.73
CA ASP A 179 5.19 -17.09 -13.88
C ASP A 179 4.86 -15.59 -13.94
N LYS A 180 4.84 -15.03 -15.15
CA LYS A 180 4.61 -13.61 -15.43
C LYS A 180 3.17 -13.15 -15.09
N LYS A 181 2.20 -14.07 -15.04
CA LYS A 181 0.83 -13.79 -14.57
C LYS A 181 0.67 -13.96 -13.05
N MET A 182 1.77 -14.27 -12.35
CA MET A 182 1.80 -14.63 -10.92
C MET A 182 0.84 -15.76 -10.52
N SER A 183 0.49 -16.63 -11.47
CA SER A 183 -0.48 -17.70 -11.27
C SER A 183 -0.02 -18.75 -10.26
N ASP A 184 1.29 -19.00 -10.15
CA ASP A 184 1.88 -19.93 -9.19
C ASP A 184 1.84 -19.41 -7.74
N ALA A 185 1.68 -18.10 -7.55
CA ALA A 185 1.45 -17.51 -6.23
C ALA A 185 -0.05 -17.47 -5.85
N GLN A 186 -0.97 -17.62 -6.81
CA GLN A 186 -2.42 -17.55 -6.59
C GLN A 186 -3.00 -18.87 -6.02
N VAL A 187 -2.72 -19.13 -4.76
CA VAL A 187 -3.05 -20.41 -4.10
C VAL A 187 -4.09 -20.30 -2.98
N ILE A 188 -4.48 -19.08 -2.58
CA ILE A 188 -5.47 -18.88 -1.53
C ILE A 188 -6.87 -18.88 -2.16
N THR A 189 -7.72 -19.80 -1.70
CA THR A 189 -9.06 -20.02 -2.26
C THR A 189 -10.17 -19.44 -1.40
N ASP A 190 -11.27 -19.05 -2.03
CA ASP A 190 -12.50 -18.66 -1.35
C ASP A 190 -13.21 -19.85 -0.68
N GLY A 191 -14.31 -19.57 0.02
CA GLY A 191 -15.14 -20.59 0.67
C GLY A 191 -15.74 -21.62 -0.29
N PHE A 192 -15.67 -21.37 -1.61
CA PHE A 192 -16.16 -22.24 -2.67
C PHE A 192 -15.04 -23.01 -3.39
N GLY A 193 -13.77 -22.75 -3.05
CA GLY A 193 -12.60 -23.40 -3.62
C GLY A 193 -12.01 -22.71 -4.86
N ASN A 194 -12.44 -21.49 -5.19
CA ASN A 194 -11.87 -20.71 -6.29
C ASN A 194 -10.62 -19.96 -5.83
N PRO A 195 -9.47 -20.05 -6.54
CA PRO A 195 -8.26 -19.30 -6.17
C PRO A 195 -8.47 -17.81 -6.43
N ILE A 196 -8.35 -16.98 -5.38
CA ILE A 196 -8.57 -15.53 -5.49
C ILE A 196 -7.36 -14.70 -5.05
N TYR A 197 -6.64 -15.08 -3.98
CA TYR A 197 -5.52 -14.29 -3.45
C TYR A 197 -4.16 -14.95 -3.68
N LEU A 198 -3.14 -14.10 -3.75
CA LEU A 198 -1.74 -14.50 -3.78
C LEU A 198 -1.25 -14.86 -2.37
N LYS A 199 -0.38 -15.86 -2.27
CA LYS A 199 0.30 -16.20 -1.01
C LYS A 199 1.56 -15.33 -0.84
N PRO A 200 1.64 -14.50 0.20
CA PRO A 200 2.83 -13.69 0.45
C PRO A 200 4.00 -14.57 0.89
N ILE A 201 5.21 -14.20 0.48
CA ILE A 201 6.47 -14.75 1.00
C ILE A 201 7.01 -13.95 2.18
N PHE A 202 6.53 -12.71 2.33
CA PHE A 202 6.86 -11.81 3.42
C PHE A 202 5.69 -10.86 3.68
N GLN A 203 5.49 -10.51 4.95
CA GLN A 203 4.50 -9.54 5.39
C GLN A 203 5.09 -8.79 6.59
N CYS A 204 4.89 -7.47 6.61
CA CYS A 204 5.15 -6.65 7.78
C CYS A 204 4.02 -5.65 8.00
N ASP A 205 3.70 -5.40 9.26
CA ASP A 205 2.60 -4.54 9.70
C ASP A 205 3.04 -3.58 10.81
N LYS A 206 2.20 -2.58 11.07
CA LYS A 206 2.40 -1.64 12.19
C LYS A 206 2.44 -2.38 13.52
N LYS A 207 2.99 -1.71 14.54
CA LYS A 207 2.97 -2.18 15.92
C LYS A 207 1.96 -1.38 16.70
N ASP A 208 0.69 -1.74 16.58
CA ASP A 208 -0.44 -1.02 17.16
C ASP A 208 -1.52 -1.94 17.77
N ASP A 209 -1.16 -3.21 18.03
CA ASP A 209 -2.03 -4.24 18.61
C ASP A 209 -3.12 -4.76 17.67
N ILE A 210 -3.10 -4.37 16.39
CA ILE A 210 -3.96 -4.93 15.35
C ILE A 210 -3.32 -6.22 14.82
N ARG A 211 -4.00 -7.36 15.01
CA ARG A 211 -3.46 -8.68 14.63
C ARG A 211 -4.50 -9.62 14.07
N GLY A 212 -4.02 -10.52 13.22
CA GLY A 212 -4.79 -11.63 12.69
C GLY A 212 -5.71 -11.21 11.55
N PHE A 213 -6.86 -11.86 11.49
CA PHE A 213 -7.80 -11.66 10.40
C PHE A 213 -8.78 -10.52 10.72
N ALA A 214 -9.04 -9.66 9.74
CA ALA A 214 -10.12 -8.69 9.76
C ALA A 214 -11.45 -9.45 9.78
N ASN A 215 -12.11 -9.50 10.94
CA ASN A 215 -13.39 -10.18 11.16
C ASN A 215 -14.61 -9.37 10.62
N TYR A 216 -14.35 -8.50 9.65
CA TYR A 216 -15.30 -7.61 8.99
C TYR A 216 -14.96 -7.52 7.51
N GLY A 217 -15.94 -7.16 6.67
CA GLY A 217 -15.73 -7.06 5.23
C GLY A 217 -15.29 -8.38 4.56
N ALA A 218 -15.70 -9.53 5.09
CA ALA A 218 -15.33 -10.82 4.51
C ALA A 218 -15.85 -10.96 3.06
N ILE A 219 -14.99 -11.43 2.16
CA ILE A 219 -15.31 -11.58 0.74
C ILE A 219 -15.39 -13.08 0.42
N ASN A 220 -16.58 -13.57 0.07
CA ASN A 220 -16.83 -14.98 -0.27
C ASN A 220 -16.26 -15.98 0.77
N GLY A 221 -16.36 -15.61 2.05
CA GLY A 221 -15.89 -16.44 3.17
C GLY A 221 -14.39 -16.34 3.47
N ILE A 222 -13.65 -15.43 2.83
CA ILE A 222 -12.27 -15.10 3.20
C ILE A 222 -12.24 -13.82 4.03
N GLU A 223 -11.53 -13.89 5.15
CA GLU A 223 -11.14 -12.74 5.96
C GLU A 223 -9.72 -12.30 5.59
N TYR A 224 -9.48 -10.99 5.56
CA TYR A 224 -8.19 -10.44 5.17
C TYR A 224 -7.18 -10.53 6.33
N ASN A 225 -5.98 -11.07 6.10
CA ASN A 225 -4.94 -11.12 7.14
C ASN A 225 -4.22 -9.77 7.27
N LEU A 226 -4.39 -9.10 8.41
CA LEU A 226 -3.82 -7.79 8.73
C LEU A 226 -2.38 -7.86 9.24
N GLY A 227 -1.91 -9.03 9.68
CA GLY A 227 -0.53 -9.20 10.19
C GLY A 227 -0.48 -9.64 11.64
N TYR A 228 0.68 -9.46 12.28
CA TYR A 228 1.00 -9.99 13.61
C TYR A 228 1.89 -9.05 14.45
N ASP A 229 1.79 -7.74 14.26
CA ASP A 229 2.61 -6.67 14.87
C ASP A 229 4.12 -6.85 14.70
N THR A 230 4.59 -7.13 13.49
CA THR A 230 6.02 -7.36 13.25
C THR A 230 6.85 -6.07 13.21
N GLY A 231 6.20 -4.92 12.96
CA GLY A 231 6.84 -3.64 12.72
C GLY A 231 7.17 -3.43 11.24
N ILE A 232 7.07 -2.18 10.79
CA ILE A 232 7.33 -1.80 9.41
C ILE A 232 8.84 -1.79 9.14
N VAL A 233 9.20 -2.40 8.01
CA VAL A 233 10.56 -2.41 7.44
C VAL A 233 10.46 -2.28 5.92
N HIS A 234 11.53 -1.82 5.29
CA HIS A 234 11.56 -1.46 3.86
C HIS A 234 12.47 -2.37 3.03
N HIS A 235 12.77 -3.56 3.53
CA HIS A 235 13.59 -4.53 2.80
C HIS A 235 13.19 -5.98 3.10
N PHE A 236 13.52 -6.86 2.16
CA PHE A 236 13.45 -8.31 2.32
C PHE A 236 14.57 -9.00 1.52
N VAL A 237 15.16 -10.05 2.09
CA VAL A 237 16.19 -10.86 1.41
C VAL A 237 15.58 -12.22 1.07
N ASP A 238 15.32 -12.48 -0.21
CA ASP A 238 14.88 -13.80 -0.66
C ASP A 238 16.08 -14.69 -1.01
N GLU A 239 16.36 -15.67 -0.15
CA GLU A 239 17.38 -16.71 -0.36
C GLU A 239 16.80 -17.98 -1.01
N ASN A 240 15.47 -18.06 -1.19
CA ASN A 240 14.79 -19.21 -1.78
C ASN A 240 14.70 -19.10 -3.31
N VAL A 241 15.79 -18.70 -3.95
CA VAL A 241 15.88 -18.48 -5.40
C VAL A 241 16.99 -19.32 -6.02
N GLN A 242 17.02 -19.35 -7.35
CA GLN A 242 17.99 -20.12 -8.13
C GLN A 242 18.57 -19.23 -9.22
N ASN A 243 19.89 -19.20 -9.34
CA ASN A 243 20.57 -18.43 -10.38
C ASN A 243 20.09 -18.84 -11.78
N GLY A 244 19.91 -17.86 -12.64
CA GLY A 244 19.49 -18.05 -14.03
C GLY A 244 17.98 -18.27 -14.23
N ARG A 245 17.18 -18.32 -13.16
CA ARG A 245 15.71 -18.31 -13.25
C ARG A 245 15.17 -16.91 -13.02
N THR A 246 14.29 -16.44 -13.90
CA THR A 246 13.58 -15.17 -13.71
C THR A 246 12.51 -15.31 -12.63
N TYR A 247 12.46 -14.34 -11.72
CA TYR A 247 11.44 -14.19 -10.70
C TYR A 247 10.71 -12.86 -10.88
N TYR A 248 9.42 -12.90 -10.57
CA TYR A 248 8.53 -11.75 -10.56
C TYR A 248 8.18 -11.47 -9.11
N TYR A 249 8.49 -10.28 -8.62
CA TYR A 249 8.14 -9.83 -7.28
C TYR A 249 7.11 -8.72 -7.37
N ALA A 250 6.14 -8.74 -6.47
CA ALA A 250 5.14 -7.69 -6.36
C ALA A 250 4.98 -7.33 -4.89
N LEU A 251 5.05 -6.03 -4.59
CA LEU A 251 4.81 -5.47 -3.28
C LEU A 251 3.43 -4.81 -3.30
N VAL A 252 2.65 -5.01 -2.25
CA VAL A 252 1.41 -4.27 -2.04
C VAL A 252 1.43 -3.64 -0.67
N ALA A 253 1.04 -2.39 -0.58
CA ALA A 253 0.62 -1.80 0.68
C ALA A 253 -0.87 -2.07 0.87
N TYR A 254 -1.27 -2.34 2.11
CA TYR A 254 -2.67 -2.55 2.48
C TYR A 254 -3.06 -1.67 3.67
N ASP A 255 -4.33 -1.31 3.73
CA ASP A 255 -4.93 -0.54 4.81
C ASP A 255 -5.64 -1.44 5.83
N TYR A 256 -6.12 -0.83 6.92
CA TYR A 256 -6.94 -1.50 7.94
C TYR A 256 -8.41 -1.67 7.51
N GLY A 257 -8.85 -0.97 6.46
CA GLY A 257 -10.25 -0.83 6.11
C GLY A 257 -11.04 0.00 7.13
N ALA A 258 -12.35 -0.24 7.21
CA ALA A 258 -13.24 0.55 8.06
C ALA A 258 -14.25 -0.33 8.81
N PRO A 259 -13.90 -0.90 9.98
CA PRO A 259 -14.76 -1.84 10.70
C PRO A 259 -16.10 -1.24 11.15
N ASP A 260 -16.11 0.05 11.50
CA ASP A 260 -17.29 0.71 12.08
C ASP A 260 -18.25 1.28 11.03
N ILE A 261 -17.98 1.08 9.74
CA ILE A 261 -18.78 1.62 8.64
C ILE A 261 -19.57 0.49 7.97
N GLY A 262 -20.90 0.48 8.20
CA GLY A 262 -21.79 -0.51 7.57
C GLY A 262 -21.55 -1.94 8.09
N PRO A 263 -21.28 -2.93 7.22
CA PRO A 263 -20.77 -4.26 7.63
C PRO A 263 -19.35 -4.29 8.15
N GLY A 264 -18.68 -3.16 8.07
CA GLY A 264 -17.25 -3.09 7.96
C GLY A 264 -16.82 -3.17 6.49
N ILE A 265 -16.01 -2.21 6.08
CA ILE A 265 -15.38 -2.20 4.76
C ILE A 265 -14.09 -2.99 4.87
N ALA A 266 -13.94 -3.95 3.96
CA ALA A 266 -12.77 -4.80 3.88
C ALA A 266 -11.49 -3.98 3.71
N PRO A 267 -10.36 -4.41 4.28
CA PRO A 267 -9.05 -3.91 3.91
C PRO A 267 -8.85 -3.92 2.39
N SER A 268 -8.23 -2.87 1.87
CA SER A 268 -7.85 -2.75 0.47
C SER A 268 -6.34 -2.80 0.31
N GLU A 269 -5.87 -3.36 -0.81
CA GLU A 269 -4.45 -3.44 -1.15
C GLU A 269 -4.18 -2.91 -2.56
N ASN A 270 -2.93 -2.52 -2.83
CA ASN A 270 -2.55 -2.06 -4.17
C ASN A 270 -2.76 -3.16 -5.23
N ASN A 271 -3.16 -2.73 -6.43
CA ASN A 271 -3.20 -3.62 -7.56
C ASN A 271 -1.78 -3.98 -8.06
N ILE A 272 -1.66 -5.16 -8.64
CA ILE A 272 -0.44 -5.65 -9.29
C ILE A 272 -0.69 -5.61 -10.80
N VAL A 273 0.12 -4.86 -11.54
CA VAL A 273 -0.05 -4.66 -12.98
C VAL A 273 1.18 -5.20 -13.72
N ILE A 274 0.96 -6.19 -14.57
CA ILE A 274 1.94 -6.73 -15.51
C ILE A 274 1.24 -6.82 -16.86
N GLU A 275 1.57 -5.93 -17.78
CA GLU A 275 0.95 -5.91 -19.11
C GLU A 275 1.68 -6.85 -20.07
N LEU A 276 0.91 -7.76 -20.68
CA LEU A 276 1.42 -8.69 -21.68
C LEU A 276 1.02 -8.23 -23.09
N ASP A 277 1.86 -8.54 -24.07
CA ASP A 277 1.56 -8.38 -25.49
C ASP A 277 0.82 -9.59 -26.08
N GLU A 278 0.52 -9.54 -27.38
CA GLU A 278 -0.18 -10.61 -28.11
C GLU A 278 0.61 -11.93 -28.15
N SER A 279 1.92 -11.90 -27.89
CA SER A 279 2.80 -13.07 -27.80
C SER A 279 2.96 -13.57 -26.35
N GLU A 280 2.15 -13.06 -25.43
CA GLU A 280 2.22 -13.30 -23.99
C GLU A 280 3.53 -12.84 -23.33
N GLU A 281 4.36 -12.03 -23.96
CA GLU A 281 5.56 -11.44 -23.33
C GLU A 281 5.24 -10.13 -22.63
N ILE A 282 6.03 -9.75 -21.62
CA ILE A 282 5.83 -8.46 -20.96
C ILE A 282 6.08 -7.36 -21.99
N ARG A 283 5.06 -6.52 -22.19
CA ARG A 283 5.08 -5.46 -23.18
C ARG A 283 6.22 -4.49 -22.87
N GLN A 284 7.06 -4.22 -23.85
CA GLN A 284 8.08 -3.17 -23.74
C GLN A 284 7.47 -1.80 -24.07
N LEU A 285 7.82 -0.81 -23.27
CA LEU A 285 7.47 0.59 -23.48
C LEU A 285 8.44 1.24 -24.47
N ALA A 286 8.06 2.40 -25.01
CA ALA A 286 8.85 3.11 -26.01
C ALA A 286 10.23 3.58 -25.51
N ASP A 287 10.40 3.67 -24.19
CA ASP A 287 11.67 4.00 -23.52
C ASP A 287 12.54 2.77 -23.21
N GLY A 288 12.10 1.57 -23.61
CA GLY A 288 12.80 0.30 -23.37
C GLY A 288 12.54 -0.33 -22.00
N THR A 289 11.71 0.29 -21.15
CA THR A 289 11.30 -0.29 -19.87
C THR A 289 10.14 -1.29 -20.04
N LEU A 290 9.87 -2.09 -19.02
CA LEU A 290 8.76 -3.04 -19.02
C LEU A 290 7.46 -2.33 -18.60
N ALA A 291 6.33 -2.69 -19.22
CA ALA A 291 5.00 -2.20 -18.86
C ALA A 291 4.50 -2.90 -17.58
N ILE A 292 5.14 -2.59 -16.46
CA ILE A 292 4.83 -3.11 -15.12
C ILE A 292 4.56 -1.95 -14.15
N GLY A 293 3.79 -2.23 -13.10
CA GLY A 293 3.58 -1.26 -12.01
C GLY A 293 4.87 -0.95 -11.26
N PRO A 294 5.00 0.24 -10.63
CA PRO A 294 6.19 0.61 -9.85
C PRO A 294 6.40 -0.31 -8.64
N ASN A 295 5.34 -0.99 -8.19
CA ASN A 295 5.37 -1.96 -7.11
C ASN A 295 5.77 -3.38 -7.57
N VAL A 296 6.17 -3.56 -8.83
CA VAL A 296 6.57 -4.84 -9.42
C VAL A 296 8.02 -4.78 -9.87
N ALA A 297 8.78 -5.84 -9.59
CA ALA A 297 10.16 -5.99 -10.02
C ALA A 297 10.38 -7.36 -10.69
N VAL A 298 11.07 -7.35 -11.83
CA VAL A 298 11.44 -8.56 -12.58
C VAL A 298 12.94 -8.72 -12.53
N VAL A 299 13.41 -9.87 -12.07
CA VAL A 299 14.84 -10.06 -11.78
C VAL A 299 15.29 -11.50 -11.99
N THR A 300 16.53 -11.67 -12.45
CA THR A 300 17.18 -12.98 -12.57
C THR A 300 18.44 -12.96 -11.72
N PRO A 301 18.48 -13.65 -10.56
CA PRO A 301 19.70 -13.76 -9.77
C PRO A 301 20.79 -14.49 -10.56
N HIS A 302 22.04 -14.10 -10.31
CA HIS A 302 23.20 -14.64 -11.00
C HIS A 302 24.44 -14.51 -10.13
N GLN A 303 25.43 -15.35 -10.39
CA GLN A 303 26.75 -15.21 -9.79
C GLN A 303 27.41 -13.90 -10.22
N GLU A 304 28.29 -13.35 -9.38
CA GLU A 304 29.09 -12.19 -9.76
C GLU A 304 30.07 -12.53 -10.88
N ALA A 305 30.35 -11.55 -11.74
CA ALA A 305 31.36 -11.71 -12.77
C ALA A 305 32.76 -11.87 -12.14
N ALA A 306 33.60 -12.70 -12.74
CA ALA A 306 34.99 -12.84 -12.31
C ALA A 306 35.70 -11.48 -12.39
N GLY A 307 36.27 -11.02 -11.27
CA GLY A 307 36.93 -9.72 -11.17
C GLY A 307 36.00 -8.54 -10.85
N TYR A 308 34.72 -8.80 -10.55
CA TYR A 308 33.83 -7.77 -10.01
C TYR A 308 34.39 -7.20 -8.71
N VAL A 309 34.47 -5.87 -8.62
CA VAL A 309 34.86 -5.14 -7.42
C VAL A 309 33.59 -4.53 -6.84
N PRO A 310 33.13 -4.98 -5.66
CA PRO A 310 31.94 -4.41 -5.05
C PRO A 310 32.18 -2.96 -4.60
N PRO A 311 31.13 -2.13 -4.54
CA PRO A 311 31.24 -0.82 -3.91
C PRO A 311 31.64 -0.98 -2.44
N SER A 312 32.39 0.00 -1.93
CA SER A 312 32.78 0.10 -0.52
C SER A 312 32.23 1.39 0.07
N VAL A 313 31.99 1.38 1.38
CA VAL A 313 31.71 2.58 2.15
C VAL A 313 32.95 2.89 2.96
N ASP A 314 33.48 4.09 2.78
CA ASP A 314 34.56 4.59 3.62
C ASP A 314 33.94 5.23 4.87
N GLN A 315 34.47 4.87 6.04
CA GLN A 315 34.12 5.51 7.30
C GLN A 315 35.25 6.42 7.74
N ASP A 316 34.91 7.66 8.10
CA ASP A 316 35.87 8.62 8.62
C ASP A 316 36.30 8.21 10.04
N ALA A 317 37.56 7.79 10.18
CA ALA A 317 38.12 7.29 11.43
C ALA A 317 38.50 8.42 12.42
N GLU A 318 38.46 9.69 12.00
CA GLU A 318 39.02 10.81 12.77
C GLU A 318 37.98 11.66 13.53
N GLN A 319 36.74 11.20 13.67
CA GLN A 319 35.75 11.94 14.46
C GLN A 319 35.88 11.66 15.95
N GLN A 320 36.05 12.73 16.74
CA GLN A 320 35.84 12.69 18.19
C GLN A 320 34.38 12.38 18.48
N THR A 321 34.05 11.10 18.55
CA THR A 321 32.73 10.62 18.94
C THR A 321 32.68 10.46 20.44
N LEU A 322 31.58 10.93 21.05
CA LEU A 322 31.29 10.71 22.47
C LEU A 322 30.49 9.41 22.57
N GLY A 323 31.15 8.29 22.85
CA GLY A 323 30.50 6.98 23.01
C GLY A 323 31.48 5.81 23.08
N THR A 324 31.02 4.67 23.60
CA THR A 324 31.78 3.40 23.65
C THR A 324 31.36 2.41 22.55
N GLY A 325 30.25 2.67 21.87
CA GLY A 325 29.71 1.79 20.84
C GLY A 325 30.42 1.90 19.49
N SER A 326 30.25 0.88 18.66
CA SER A 326 30.68 0.83 17.27
C SER A 326 29.49 0.99 16.32
N VAL A 327 29.72 1.70 15.22
CA VAL A 327 28.75 1.88 14.13
C VAL A 327 29.42 1.49 12.82
N GLU A 328 28.96 0.42 12.20
CA GLU A 328 29.47 -0.06 10.92
C GLU A 328 28.42 0.10 9.83
N ALA A 329 28.77 0.75 8.73
CA ALA A 329 27.88 0.87 7.57
C ALA A 329 27.99 -0.39 6.71
N GLU A 330 26.85 -0.97 6.34
CA GLU A 330 26.75 -2.12 5.46
C GLU A 330 25.97 -1.76 4.19
N ILE A 331 26.50 -2.16 3.04
CA ILE A 331 25.78 -2.10 1.77
C ILE A 331 24.87 -3.32 1.69
N LEU A 332 23.56 -3.08 1.82
CA LEU A 332 22.57 -4.14 1.67
C LEU A 332 22.08 -4.22 0.21
N ALA A 333 21.68 -3.10 -0.40
CA ALA A 333 21.12 -3.09 -1.75
C ALA A 333 21.89 -2.14 -2.67
N ARG A 334 22.84 -2.70 -3.42
CA ARG A 334 23.71 -1.92 -4.32
C ARG A 334 22.97 -1.12 -5.41
N ASN A 335 21.83 -1.59 -5.89
CA ASN A 335 21.06 -0.88 -6.93
C ASN A 335 20.38 0.39 -6.38
N SER A 336 20.23 0.48 -5.07
CA SER A 336 19.62 1.62 -4.37
C SER A 336 20.67 2.60 -3.83
N LEU A 337 21.97 2.33 -4.02
CA LEU A 337 23.06 3.17 -3.55
C LEU A 337 23.15 4.49 -4.31
N LYS A 338 23.35 5.58 -3.56
CA LYS A 338 23.77 6.86 -4.11
C LYS A 338 25.29 6.98 -4.11
N ILE A 339 25.90 6.85 -5.28
CA ILE A 339 27.36 6.88 -5.44
C ILE A 339 27.92 8.27 -5.18
N ASN A 340 29.03 8.37 -4.42
CA ASN A 340 29.69 9.62 -3.99
C ASN A 340 28.85 10.48 -3.02
N HIS A 341 27.95 9.86 -2.26
CA HIS A 341 27.21 10.54 -1.19
C HIS A 341 27.91 10.34 0.16
N THR A 342 27.92 11.42 0.96
CA THR A 342 28.43 11.40 2.33
C THR A 342 27.27 11.50 3.30
N TYR A 343 27.25 10.59 4.26
CA TYR A 343 26.19 10.52 5.27
C TYR A 343 26.74 10.93 6.64
N LYS A 344 25.89 11.58 7.44
CA LYS A 344 26.15 11.94 8.83
C LYS A 344 25.12 11.28 9.73
N VAL A 345 25.60 10.55 10.73
CA VAL A 345 24.76 9.92 11.75
C VAL A 345 24.72 10.83 12.98
N LYS A 346 23.52 11.09 13.49
CA LYS A 346 23.29 11.87 14.70
C LYS A 346 22.47 11.03 15.66
N PHE A 347 22.99 10.79 16.86
CA PHE A 347 22.25 10.13 17.92
C PHE A 347 21.31 11.12 18.62
N LEU A 348 20.08 10.67 18.87
CA LEU A 348 19.12 11.37 19.70
C LEU A 348 19.39 11.02 21.17
N ILE A 349 19.31 12.00 22.06
CA ILE A 349 19.53 11.81 23.48
C ILE A 349 18.36 12.37 24.29
N ASP A 350 18.10 11.74 25.43
CA ASP A 350 17.19 12.27 26.44
C ASP A 350 17.85 12.35 27.81
N THR A 351 17.47 13.36 28.59
CA THR A 351 18.07 13.67 29.90
C THR A 351 17.36 12.90 31.00
N LEU A 352 18.08 11.97 31.63
CA LEU A 352 17.57 11.20 32.77
C LEU A 352 17.65 11.97 34.09
N ALA A 353 18.76 12.70 34.32
CA ALA A 353 18.96 13.45 35.54
C ALA A 353 20.05 14.53 35.42
N TYR A 354 19.89 15.60 36.20
CA TYR A 354 20.96 16.56 36.47
C TYR A 354 21.79 16.10 37.67
N ILE A 355 23.12 16.14 37.55
CA ILE A 355 24.01 15.73 38.62
C ILE A 355 24.14 16.89 39.63
N LYS A 356 23.74 16.63 40.87
CA LYS A 356 23.82 17.63 41.95
C LYS A 356 25.26 18.11 42.14
N ASN A 357 25.43 19.43 42.28
CA ASN A 357 26.73 20.10 42.44
C ASN A 357 27.64 20.10 41.20
N CYS A 358 27.09 19.81 40.02
CA CYS A 358 27.79 19.95 38.74
C CYS A 358 26.85 20.63 37.72
N ASP A 359 26.99 21.95 37.55
CA ASP A 359 26.07 22.78 36.75
C ASP A 359 25.95 22.34 35.26
N ASN A 360 26.97 21.66 34.74
CA ASN A 360 27.02 21.22 33.34
C ASN A 360 26.97 19.70 33.15
N ALA A 361 26.70 18.92 34.21
CA ALA A 361 26.74 17.47 34.13
C ALA A 361 25.33 16.87 34.12
N VAL A 362 25.01 16.19 33.03
CA VAL A 362 23.74 15.50 32.80
C VAL A 362 24.00 14.01 32.62
N ARG A 363 23.12 13.18 33.20
CA ARG A 363 23.00 11.78 32.87
C ARG A 363 21.96 11.67 31.76
N TYR A 364 22.34 11.09 30.63
CA TYR A 364 21.50 10.96 29.46
C TYR A 364 21.56 9.53 28.92
N THR A 365 20.60 9.20 28.07
CA THR A 365 20.57 7.95 27.31
C THR A 365 20.33 8.26 25.84
N THR A 366 20.72 7.33 24.96
CA THR A 366 20.48 7.44 23.53
C THR A 366 19.07 6.94 23.22
N THR A 367 18.20 7.79 22.70
CA THR A 367 16.78 7.47 22.44
C THR A 367 16.46 7.20 20.99
N GLY A 368 17.46 7.22 20.11
CA GLY A 368 17.28 6.98 18.69
C GLY A 368 18.43 7.53 17.86
N LEU A 369 18.22 7.61 16.55
CA LEU A 369 19.22 8.10 15.62
C LEU A 369 18.59 8.74 14.38
N GLN A 370 19.35 9.60 13.73
CA GLN A 370 19.00 10.26 12.48
C GLN A 370 20.19 10.16 11.52
N VAL A 371 19.91 9.86 10.25
CA VAL A 371 20.91 9.87 9.18
C VAL A 371 20.57 10.97 8.20
N TYR A 372 21.58 11.81 7.91
CA TYR A 372 21.47 12.92 6.98
C TYR A 372 22.39 12.69 5.79
N ASP A 373 21.86 12.90 4.58
CA ASP A 373 22.65 12.99 3.36
C ASP A 373 23.20 14.42 3.24
N VAL A 374 24.50 14.55 3.50
CA VAL A 374 25.21 15.84 3.49
C VAL A 374 25.37 16.35 2.06
N THR A 375 25.58 15.45 1.10
CA THR A 375 25.72 15.78 -0.32
C THR A 375 24.41 16.34 -0.89
N ALA A 376 23.27 15.88 -0.39
CA ALA A 376 21.93 16.39 -0.75
C ALA A 376 21.47 17.60 0.09
N GLY A 377 22.37 18.32 0.74
CA GLY A 377 22.04 19.53 1.51
C GLY A 377 21.50 19.25 2.91
N ASP A 378 22.09 18.28 3.62
CA ASP A 378 21.67 17.83 4.96
C ASP A 378 20.21 17.35 4.99
N GLN A 379 19.80 16.61 3.96
CA GLN A 379 18.46 16.01 3.91
C GLN A 379 18.38 14.83 4.89
N LEU A 380 17.37 14.81 5.76
CA LEU A 380 17.07 13.63 6.59
C LEU A 380 16.62 12.47 5.70
N VAL A 381 17.37 11.36 5.72
CA VAL A 381 17.09 10.15 4.92
C VAL A 381 16.62 8.98 5.77
N TYR A 382 16.95 8.96 7.07
CA TYR A 382 16.54 7.90 7.98
C TYR A 382 16.39 8.43 9.40
N GLN A 383 15.44 7.89 10.15
CA GLN A 383 15.26 8.18 11.57
C GLN A 383 14.68 6.98 12.31
N GLU A 384 15.18 6.74 13.51
CA GLU A 384 14.53 5.95 14.55
C GLU A 384 14.31 6.82 15.79
N SER A 385 13.12 6.74 16.37
CA SER A 385 12.74 7.39 17.62
C SER A 385 11.68 6.56 18.34
N PRO A 386 11.33 6.86 19.60
CA PRO A 386 10.30 6.11 20.35
C PRO A 386 8.95 6.00 19.62
N GLU A 387 8.64 6.96 18.75
CA GLU A 387 7.42 6.97 17.94
C GLU A 387 7.47 6.00 16.75
N ALA A 388 8.66 5.73 16.20
CA ALA A 388 8.83 4.86 15.04
C ALA A 388 10.27 4.32 14.99
N TYR A 389 10.40 2.99 15.09
CA TYR A 389 11.68 2.30 15.01
C TYR A 389 11.53 0.92 14.37
N ALA A 390 12.61 0.47 13.75
CA ALA A 390 12.67 -0.85 13.13
C ALA A 390 12.86 -1.95 14.19
N PHE A 391 12.28 -3.12 13.92
CA PHE A 391 12.45 -4.33 14.73
C PHE A 391 12.21 -4.09 16.24
N SER A 392 13.25 -4.22 17.05
CA SER A 392 13.26 -3.96 18.50
C SER A 392 14.52 -3.16 18.85
N ASN A 393 14.85 -2.19 18.01
CA ASN A 393 16.08 -1.39 18.14
C ASN A 393 16.05 -0.45 19.34
N LEU A 394 14.85 -0.06 19.79
CA LEU A 394 14.63 0.74 20.99
C LEU A 394 13.89 -0.10 22.05
N VAL A 395 14.23 0.14 23.31
CA VAL A 395 13.68 -0.51 24.50
C VAL A 395 13.10 0.55 25.43
N TYR A 396 11.90 0.31 25.93
CA TYR A 396 11.26 1.15 26.95
C TYR A 396 11.44 0.51 28.32
N HIS A 397 11.84 1.31 29.31
CA HIS A 397 12.02 0.90 30.69
C HIS A 397 10.89 1.44 31.59
N ASP A 398 9.80 0.70 31.71
CA ASP A 398 8.59 1.10 32.47
C ASP A 398 8.88 1.62 33.89
N THR A 399 9.79 0.97 34.62
CA THR A 399 10.08 1.31 36.02
C THR A 399 10.74 2.67 36.20
N LEU A 400 11.50 3.13 35.21
CA LEU A 400 12.30 4.35 35.27
C LEU A 400 11.81 5.39 34.24
N ASP A 401 10.81 5.04 33.43
CA ASP A 401 10.14 5.88 32.45
C ASP A 401 11.09 6.55 31.45
N TYR A 402 11.89 5.74 30.76
CA TYR A 402 12.72 6.23 29.66
C TYR A 402 12.87 5.20 28.54
N TRP A 403 13.17 5.72 27.35
CA TRP A 403 13.57 4.93 26.19
C TRP A 403 15.08 4.87 26.07
N THR A 404 15.60 3.77 25.55
CA THR A 404 17.01 3.65 25.20
C THR A 404 17.17 2.81 23.95
N VAL A 405 18.22 3.07 23.17
CA VAL A 405 18.66 2.16 22.12
C VAL A 405 19.14 0.87 22.78
N ARG A 406 18.85 -0.25 22.14
CA ARG A 406 19.21 -1.58 22.61
C ARG A 406 20.70 -1.72 22.92
N THR A 407 21.03 -2.38 24.04
CA THR A 407 22.41 -2.57 24.55
C THR A 407 22.76 -4.03 24.88
N ASP A 408 21.79 -4.94 24.92
CA ASP A 408 21.99 -6.36 25.22
C ASP A 408 22.59 -7.14 24.05
N GLN A 409 22.42 -6.66 22.81
CA GLN A 409 22.98 -7.26 21.61
C GLN A 409 23.15 -6.26 20.47
N PRO A 410 24.05 -6.52 19.50
CA PRO A 410 24.12 -5.74 18.28
C PRO A 410 22.79 -5.76 17.53
N PHE A 411 22.47 -4.65 16.86
CA PHE A 411 21.27 -4.52 16.04
C PHE A 411 21.59 -3.80 14.73
N SER A 412 20.67 -3.91 13.78
CA SER A 412 20.76 -3.22 12.50
C SER A 412 19.59 -2.26 12.36
N THR A 413 19.84 -1.10 11.76
CA THR A 413 18.77 -0.22 11.29
C THR A 413 18.01 -0.87 10.14
N ASP A 414 16.84 -0.33 9.80
CA ASP A 414 16.25 -0.55 8.48
C ASP A 414 17.13 0.11 7.39
N ILE A 415 16.78 -0.15 6.14
CA ILE A 415 17.53 0.32 4.99
C ILE A 415 17.26 1.81 4.70
N PHE A 416 18.30 2.53 4.31
CA PHE A 416 18.21 3.87 3.74
C PHE A 416 19.22 4.02 2.60
N ASP A 417 18.80 4.52 1.44
CA ASP A 417 19.67 4.69 0.26
C ASP A 417 20.56 3.46 -0.06
N GLY A 418 20.04 2.24 0.13
CA GLY A 418 20.78 0.99 -0.10
C GLY A 418 21.76 0.57 1.01
N LEU A 419 21.90 1.38 2.05
CA LEU A 419 22.75 1.17 3.23
C LEU A 419 21.91 0.76 4.46
N ARG A 420 22.57 0.14 5.42
CA ARG A 420 22.08 0.05 6.82
C ARG A 420 23.25 0.24 7.78
N LEU A 421 22.95 0.59 9.03
CA LEU A 421 23.95 0.67 10.09
C LEU A 421 23.83 -0.55 10.99
N ASN A 422 24.96 -1.19 11.26
CA ASN A 422 25.13 -2.21 12.30
C ASN A 422 25.72 -1.53 13.52
N ILE A 423 24.97 -1.52 14.62
CA ILE A 423 25.32 -0.79 15.84
C ILE A 423 25.51 -1.80 16.96
N SER A 424 26.61 -1.66 17.69
CA SER A 424 26.90 -2.42 18.91
C SER A 424 27.28 -1.44 20.01
N GLN A 425 26.57 -1.48 21.13
CA GLN A 425 26.88 -0.68 22.30
C GLN A 425 26.60 -1.48 23.57
N ASP A 426 27.41 -1.23 24.61
CA ASP A 426 27.40 -1.93 25.89
C ASP A 426 27.02 -1.01 27.06
N VAL A 427 26.87 0.30 26.79
CA VAL A 427 26.56 1.32 27.78
C VAL A 427 25.21 1.94 27.46
N GLU A 428 24.25 1.78 28.37
CA GLU A 428 22.89 2.29 28.23
C GLU A 428 22.77 3.78 28.61
N GLN A 429 23.58 4.22 29.56
CA GLN A 429 23.48 5.55 30.15
C GLN A 429 24.86 6.15 30.29
N ALA A 430 24.96 7.44 29.98
CA ALA A 430 26.22 8.15 30.08
C ALA A 430 26.77 8.11 31.52
N THR A 431 28.02 7.68 31.63
CA THR A 431 28.80 7.71 32.87
C THR A 431 30.01 8.61 32.72
N TYR A 432 30.47 9.17 33.84
CA TYR A 432 31.70 9.96 33.83
C TYR A 432 32.90 9.06 33.49
N ASP A 433 33.64 9.42 32.45
CA ASP A 433 34.86 8.74 32.04
C ASP A 433 36.05 9.28 32.86
N PHE A 434 36.42 8.56 33.92
CA PHE A 434 37.53 8.97 34.79
C PHE A 434 38.90 8.92 34.10
N GLU A 435 39.06 8.13 33.02
CA GLU A 435 40.36 7.92 32.38
C GLU A 435 40.67 9.01 31.35
N ASN A 436 39.65 9.47 30.62
CA ASN A 436 39.79 10.50 29.59
C ASN A 436 39.38 11.90 30.06
N SER A 437 38.78 12.03 31.25
CA SER A 437 38.45 13.33 31.83
C SER A 437 39.64 13.96 32.56
N GLY A 438 39.84 15.26 32.35
CA GLY A 438 40.88 16.05 33.00
C GLY A 438 40.43 17.47 33.33
N TRP A 439 41.24 18.19 34.09
CA TRP A 439 41.02 19.61 34.34
C TRP A 439 41.24 20.41 33.06
N LEU A 440 40.19 21.09 32.57
CA LEU A 440 40.34 22.13 31.58
C LEU A 440 40.98 23.35 32.28
N GLN A 441 42.18 23.74 31.85
CA GLN A 441 42.81 24.97 32.34
C GLN A 441 42.01 26.16 31.77
N GLY A 442 41.31 26.87 32.66
CA GLY A 442 40.50 28.04 32.34
C GLY A 442 41.33 29.30 32.09
#